data_AF-A0A1G7WHQ7-F1
#
_entry.id   AF-A0A1G7WHQ7-F1
#
_cell.length_a   1.000
_cell.length_b   1.000
_cell.length_c   1.000
_cell.angle_alpha   90.00
_cell.angle_beta   90.00
_cell.angle_gamma   90.00
#
_symmetry.space_group_name_H-M   'P 1'
#
loop_
_entity.id
_entity.type
_entity.pdbx_description
1 polymer ?
#
loop_
_entity_poly.entity_id
_entity_poly.type
_entity_poly.pdbx_seq_one_letter_code
_entity_poly.pdbx_strand_id
1 'polypeptide(L)'
;MQANRLHMEAALLSNTLHEYRDDDIDGANAVVAQILSIRSQWTVTHKTIEYFDKTGKLPEPKPEQDLLAPLPGSAEVAEQRVELARLNSNICKYQKKITDNPEHKKVDLWREQLAKMEALKQELKDKIVTLTYASK
;
A
#
# COMPACT_ATOMS: atom_id res chain seq x y z
N MET A 1 23.39 -3.86 8.39
CA MET A 1 22.58 -2.78 7.75
C MET A 1 21.30 -2.57 8.54
N GLN A 2 20.87 -1.32 8.70
CA GLN A 2 19.67 -0.94 9.47
C GLN A 2 18.39 -1.64 8.99
N ALA A 3 18.24 -1.85 7.67
CA ALA A 3 17.13 -2.59 7.09
C ALA A 3 17.04 -4.04 7.60
N ASN A 4 18.16 -4.78 7.65
CA ASN A 4 18.13 -6.17 8.17
C ASN A 4 17.72 -6.22 9.65
N ARG A 5 18.16 -5.24 10.46
CA ARG A 5 17.78 -5.14 11.87
C ARG A 5 16.27 -4.92 12.02
N LEU A 6 15.71 -3.93 11.32
CA LEU A 6 14.27 -3.63 11.36
C LEU A 6 13.42 -4.82 10.89
N HIS A 7 13.88 -5.56 9.87
CA HIS A 7 13.19 -6.75 9.39
C HIS A 7 13.16 -7.87 10.45
N MET A 8 14.31 -8.13 11.09
CA MET A 8 14.40 -9.14 12.16
C MET A 8 13.56 -8.75 13.38
N GLU A 9 13.58 -7.48 13.77
CA GLU A 9 12.84 -6.97 14.92
C GLU A 9 11.32 -7.08 14.73
N ALA A 10 10.81 -6.74 13.53
CA ALA A 10 9.40 -6.95 13.20
C ALA A 10 9.02 -8.44 13.18
N ALA A 11 9.91 -9.33 12.73
CA ALA A 11 9.67 -10.77 12.73
C ALA A 11 9.61 -11.34 14.15
N LEU A 12 10.50 -10.89 15.05
CA LEU A 12 10.49 -11.29 16.46
C LEU A 12 9.19 -10.87 17.17
N LEU A 13 8.73 -9.63 16.95
CA LEU A 13 7.45 -9.16 17.49
C LEU A 13 6.26 -9.91 16.88
N SER A 14 6.31 -10.22 15.58
CA SER A 14 5.25 -11.03 14.96
C SER A 14 5.18 -12.43 15.57
N ASN A 15 6.32 -12.97 15.99
CA ASN A 15 6.38 -14.26 16.66
C ASN A 15 5.83 -14.21 18.07
N THR A 16 5.60 -13.07 18.71
CA THR A 16 4.99 -13.02 20.06
C THR A 16 3.46 -12.90 20.01
N LEU A 17 2.88 -12.62 18.84
CA LEU A 17 1.43 -12.44 18.69
C LEU A 17 0.61 -13.69 19.05
N HIS A 18 1.18 -14.89 18.91
CA HIS A 18 0.51 -16.14 19.28
C HIS A 18 0.43 -16.37 20.81
N GLU A 19 1.16 -15.59 21.61
CA GLU A 19 1.16 -15.68 23.07
C GLU A 19 -0.02 -14.93 23.69
N TYR A 20 -0.67 -14.05 22.92
CA TYR A 20 -1.86 -13.32 23.34
C TYR A 20 -3.08 -14.22 23.28
N ARG A 21 -3.95 -14.08 24.29
CA ARG A 21 -5.22 -14.78 24.35
C ARG A 21 -6.22 -14.12 23.39
N ASP A 22 -7.19 -14.89 22.91
CA ASP A 22 -8.19 -14.40 21.94
C ASP A 22 -9.01 -13.19 22.45
N ASP A 23 -9.12 -13.03 23.77
CA ASP A 23 -9.82 -11.94 24.45
C ASP A 23 -8.94 -10.71 24.76
N ASP A 24 -7.62 -10.81 24.63
CA ASP A 24 -6.67 -9.70 24.86
C ASP A 24 -6.38 -8.92 23.56
N ILE A 25 -7.45 -8.32 23.03
CA ILE A 25 -7.41 -7.54 21.78
C ILE A 25 -6.54 -6.28 21.95
N ASP A 26 -6.59 -5.63 23.11
CA ASP A 26 -5.86 -4.39 23.37
C ASP A 26 -4.34 -4.63 23.45
N GLY A 27 -3.92 -5.71 24.12
CA GLY A 27 -2.52 -6.11 24.19
C GLY A 27 -1.96 -6.49 22.82
N ALA A 28 -2.71 -7.28 22.04
CA ALA A 28 -2.33 -7.66 20.68
C ALA A 28 -2.24 -6.44 19.75
N ASN A 29 -3.19 -5.51 19.84
CA ASN A 29 -3.20 -4.28 19.04
C ASN A 29 -1.98 -3.40 19.29
N ALA A 30 -1.53 -3.29 20.54
CA ALA A 30 -0.33 -2.53 20.87
C ALA A 30 0.93 -3.10 20.19
N VAL A 31 1.07 -4.44 20.15
CA VAL A 31 2.18 -5.11 19.44
C VAL A 31 2.05 -4.97 17.93
N VAL A 32 0.84 -5.11 17.38
CA VAL A 32 0.58 -4.91 15.95
C VAL A 32 0.96 -3.48 15.52
N ALA A 33 0.62 -2.47 16.32
CA ALA A 33 1.00 -1.08 16.04
C ALA A 33 2.54 -0.91 16.00
N GLN A 34 3.27 -1.56 16.91
CA GLN A 34 4.74 -1.55 16.90
C GLN A 34 5.30 -2.25 15.65
N ILE A 35 4.77 -3.41 15.28
CA ILE A 35 5.18 -4.14 14.06
C ILE A 35 4.97 -3.26 12.82
N LEU A 36 3.82 -2.58 12.72
CA LEU A 36 3.51 -1.69 11.60
C LEU A 36 4.47 -0.50 11.54
N SER A 37 4.80 0.11 12.68
CA SER A 37 5.77 1.20 12.77
C SER A 37 7.16 0.76 12.27
N ILE A 38 7.65 -0.40 12.75
CA ILE A 38 8.96 -0.94 12.35
C ILE A 38 8.98 -1.29 10.85
N ARG A 39 7.91 -1.90 10.33
CA ARG A 39 7.79 -2.23 8.89
C ARG A 39 7.72 -0.97 8.02
N SER A 40 7.11 0.10 8.50
CA SER A 40 7.12 1.40 7.82
C SER A 40 8.55 1.94 7.70
N GLN A 41 9.29 1.98 8.80
CA GLN A 41 10.70 2.42 8.83
C GLN A 41 11.60 1.54 7.94
N TRP A 42 11.35 0.23 7.95
CA TRP A 42 12.05 -0.71 7.07
C TRP A 42 11.80 -0.38 5.60
N THR A 43 10.54 -0.14 5.23
CA THR A 43 10.14 0.20 3.86
C THR A 43 10.79 1.50 3.40
N VAL A 44 10.84 2.53 4.26
CA VAL A 44 11.52 3.80 3.96
C VAL A 44 13.02 3.54 3.70
N THR A 45 13.68 2.85 4.63
CA THR A 45 15.12 2.54 4.53
C THR A 45 15.44 1.73 3.26
N HIS A 46 14.64 0.70 2.98
CA HIS A 46 14.82 -0.14 1.81
C HIS A 46 14.63 0.63 0.50
N LYS A 47 13.59 1.47 0.42
CA LYS A 47 13.36 2.33 -0.76
C LYS A 47 14.48 3.33 -0.97
N THR A 48 15.05 3.87 0.11
CA THR A 48 16.20 4.77 0.03
C THR A 48 17.43 4.06 -0.53
N ILE A 49 17.72 2.85 -0.06
CA ILE A 49 18.81 2.00 -0.59
C ILE A 49 18.57 1.72 -2.07
N GLU A 50 17.37 1.24 -2.43
CA GLU A 50 17.02 0.91 -3.82
C GLU A 50 17.11 2.13 -4.74
N TYR A 51 16.69 3.31 -4.28
CA TYR A 51 16.80 4.55 -5.03
C TYR A 51 18.28 4.95 -5.24
N PHE A 52 19.11 4.81 -4.20
CA PHE A 52 20.53 5.09 -4.30
C PHE A 52 21.23 4.12 -5.26
N ASP A 53 20.94 2.82 -5.18
CA ASP A 53 21.52 1.82 -6.08
C ASP A 53 21.16 2.09 -7.56
N LYS A 54 19.96 2.62 -7.82
CA LYS A 54 19.49 2.95 -9.17
C LYS A 54 20.01 4.28 -9.70
N THR A 55 20.15 5.29 -8.85
CA THR A 55 20.37 6.68 -9.29
C THR A 55 21.72 7.27 -8.87
N GLY A 56 22.44 6.60 -7.96
CA GLY A 56 23.66 7.10 -7.32
C GLY A 56 23.45 8.31 -6.42
N LYS A 57 22.20 8.68 -6.12
CA LYS A 57 21.82 9.85 -5.33
C LYS A 57 20.90 9.45 -4.18
N LEU A 58 20.94 10.22 -3.09
CA LEU A 58 19.95 10.08 -2.02
C LEU A 58 18.61 10.72 -2.46
N PRO A 59 17.46 10.11 -2.12
CA PRO A 59 16.15 10.71 -2.39
C PRO A 59 15.98 11.99 -1.57
N GLU A 60 15.35 13.01 -2.16
CA GLU A 60 15.02 14.24 -1.43
C GLU A 60 14.06 13.93 -0.26
N PRO A 61 14.23 14.59 0.90
CA PRO A 61 13.35 14.36 2.04
C PRO A 61 11.94 14.82 1.67
N LYS A 62 11.05 13.87 1.41
CA LYS A 62 9.62 14.16 1.34
C LYS A 62 9.12 14.48 2.74
N PRO A 63 8.22 15.47 2.90
CA PRO A 63 7.55 15.68 4.17
C PRO A 63 6.91 14.38 4.62
N GLU A 64 7.08 14.03 5.89
CA GLU A 64 6.46 12.87 6.53
C GLU A 64 4.95 12.94 6.28
N GLN A 65 4.49 12.18 5.30
CA GLN A 65 3.08 12.03 5.05
C GLN A 65 2.61 11.01 6.09
N ASP A 66 2.01 11.49 7.17
CA ASP A 66 1.39 10.67 8.20
C ASP A 66 0.53 9.58 7.54
N LEU A 67 1.05 8.34 7.53
CA LEU A 67 0.35 7.17 7.00
C LEU A 67 -0.76 6.68 7.95
N LEU A 68 -1.10 7.46 8.98
CA LEU A 68 -1.97 7.03 10.08
C LEU A 68 -2.97 8.08 10.55
N ALA A 69 -3.25 9.12 9.75
CA ALA A 69 -4.47 9.87 9.99
C ALA A 69 -5.66 9.06 9.42
N PRO A 70 -6.55 8.49 10.25
CA PRO A 70 -7.87 8.12 9.77
C PRO A 70 -8.51 9.42 9.28
N LEU A 71 -8.47 9.63 7.96
CA LEU A 71 -9.19 10.73 7.34
C LEU A 71 -10.66 10.58 7.77
N PRO A 72 -11.25 11.58 8.43
CA PRO A 72 -12.66 11.52 8.78
C PRO A 72 -13.43 11.32 7.47
N GLY A 73 -14.13 10.20 7.38
CA GLY A 73 -14.88 9.79 6.21
C GLY A 73 -15.93 8.78 6.64
N SER A 74 -17.10 8.83 6.02
CA SER A 74 -18.12 7.81 6.21
C SER A 74 -17.55 6.42 5.85
N ALA A 75 -18.13 5.35 6.41
CA ALA A 75 -17.74 3.98 6.07
C ALA A 75 -17.71 3.74 4.55
N GLU A 76 -18.63 4.40 3.82
CA GLU A 76 -18.68 4.40 2.36
C GLU A 76 -17.40 4.95 1.71
N VAL A 77 -16.81 6.04 2.21
CA VAL A 77 -15.53 6.56 1.69
C VAL A 77 -14.38 5.58 1.92
N ALA A 78 -14.38 4.88 3.06
CA ALA A 78 -13.38 3.87 3.36
C ALA A 78 -13.48 2.66 2.40
N GLU A 79 -14.69 2.17 2.12
CA GLU A 79 -14.94 1.09 1.15
C GLU A 79 -14.47 1.48 -0.26
N GLN A 80 -14.82 2.69 -0.72
CA GLN A 80 -14.40 3.18 -2.03
C GLN A 80 -12.86 3.29 -2.16
N ARG A 81 -12.17 3.64 -1.08
CA ARG A 81 -10.69 3.67 -1.04
C ARG A 81 -10.07 2.27 -1.09
N VAL A 82 -10.66 1.29 -0.42
CA VAL A 82 -10.22 -0.11 -0.49
C VAL A 82 -10.39 -0.64 -1.91
N GLU A 83 -11.53 -0.34 -2.55
CA GLU A 83 -11.79 -0.73 -3.94
C GLU A 83 -10.77 -0.10 -4.90
N LEU A 84 -10.47 1.20 -4.72
CA LEU A 84 -9.44 1.90 -5.47
C LEU A 84 -8.05 1.25 -5.30
N ALA A 85 -7.69 0.85 -4.08
CA ALA A 85 -6.42 0.17 -3.80
C ALA A 85 -6.33 -1.19 -4.50
N ARG A 86 -7.40 -1.97 -4.48
CA ARG A 86 -7.51 -3.25 -5.21
C ARG A 86 -7.36 -3.06 -6.71
N LEU A 87 -8.02 -2.04 -7.25
CA LEU A 87 -7.96 -1.71 -8.67
C LEU A 87 -6.54 -1.30 -9.10
N ASN A 88 -5.84 -0.48 -8.30
CA ASN A 88 -4.44 -0.12 -8.54
C ASN A 88 -3.52 -1.35 -8.57
N SER A 89 -3.69 -2.31 -7.65
CA SER A 89 -2.91 -3.55 -7.66
C SER A 89 -3.13 -4.35 -8.94
N ASN A 90 -4.37 -4.44 -9.41
CA ASN A 90 -4.71 -5.13 -10.65
C ASN A 90 -4.12 -4.41 -11.87
N ILE A 91 -4.22 -3.08 -11.95
CA ILE A 91 -3.61 -2.29 -13.03
C ILE A 91 -2.10 -2.58 -13.12
N CYS A 92 -1.38 -2.52 -11.99
CA CYS A 92 0.06 -2.84 -11.97
C CYS A 92 0.35 -4.26 -12.48
N LYS A 93 -0.47 -5.25 -12.11
CA LYS A 93 -0.31 -6.64 -12.59
C LYS A 93 -0.49 -6.73 -14.10
N TYR A 94 -1.51 -6.06 -14.65
CA TYR A 94 -1.78 -6.07 -16.08
C TYR A 94 -0.73 -5.30 -16.89
N GLN A 95 -0.29 -4.14 -16.40
CA GLN A 95 0.83 -3.39 -16.98
C GLN A 95 2.07 -4.26 -17.06
N LYS A 96 2.47 -4.88 -15.94
CA LYS A 96 3.61 -5.80 -15.90
C LYS A 96 3.43 -6.97 -16.87
N LYS A 97 2.24 -7.57 -16.90
CA LYS A 97 1.95 -8.71 -17.79
C LYS A 97 2.11 -8.36 -19.28
N ILE A 98 1.72 -7.15 -19.68
CA ILE A 98 1.86 -6.64 -21.05
C ILE A 98 3.34 -6.35 -21.35
N THR A 99 4.06 -5.71 -20.42
CA THR A 99 5.49 -5.40 -20.58
C THR A 99 6.35 -6.65 -20.66
N ASP A 100 6.10 -7.64 -19.81
CA ASP A 100 6.88 -8.88 -19.74
C ASP A 100 6.58 -9.80 -20.94
N ASN A 101 5.40 -9.70 -21.55
CA ASN A 101 4.97 -10.58 -22.64
C ASN A 101 4.25 -9.82 -23.77
N PRO A 102 4.95 -8.97 -24.54
CA PRO A 102 4.34 -8.07 -25.52
C PRO A 102 3.76 -8.79 -26.75
N GLU A 103 4.22 -10.00 -27.07
CA GLU A 103 3.76 -10.77 -28.24
C GLU A 103 2.72 -11.85 -27.89
N HIS A 104 2.26 -11.90 -26.64
CA HIS A 104 1.30 -12.92 -26.24
C HIS A 104 -0.06 -12.70 -26.92
N LYS A 105 -0.71 -13.77 -27.39
CA LYS A 105 -2.00 -13.75 -28.11
C LYS A 105 -3.18 -13.08 -27.37
N LYS A 106 -2.99 -12.71 -26.11
CA LYS A 106 -4.00 -12.08 -25.23
C LYS A 106 -3.61 -10.65 -24.84
N VAL A 107 -2.54 -10.09 -25.41
CA VAL A 107 -2.05 -8.75 -25.08
C VAL A 107 -3.11 -7.69 -25.37
N ASP A 108 -3.80 -7.80 -26.51
CA ASP A 108 -4.88 -6.85 -26.85
C ASP A 108 -6.03 -6.94 -25.84
N LEU A 109 -6.42 -8.15 -25.42
CA LEU A 109 -7.41 -8.35 -24.36
C LEU A 109 -6.96 -7.74 -23.03
N TRP A 110 -5.67 -7.88 -22.66
CA TRP A 110 -5.13 -7.29 -21.45
C TRP A 110 -5.08 -5.76 -21.51
N ARG A 111 -4.80 -5.19 -22.69
CA ARG A 111 -4.84 -3.73 -22.93
C ARG A 111 -6.27 -3.20 -22.80
N GLU A 112 -7.25 -3.88 -23.37
CA GLU A 112 -8.66 -3.51 -23.20
C GLU A 112 -9.11 -3.59 -21.73
N GLN A 113 -8.74 -4.66 -21.02
CA GLN A 113 -9.04 -4.81 -19.60
C GLN A 113 -8.35 -3.73 -18.76
N LEU A 114 -7.11 -3.37 -19.10
CA LEU A 114 -6.39 -2.28 -18.46
C LEU A 114 -7.08 -0.93 -18.68
N ALA A 115 -7.48 -0.62 -19.92
CA ALA A 115 -8.22 0.60 -20.22
C ALA A 115 -9.54 0.69 -19.45
N LYS A 116 -10.29 -0.43 -19.34
CA LYS A 116 -11.51 -0.50 -18.52
C LYS A 116 -11.21 -0.24 -17.03
N MET A 117 -10.15 -0.83 -16.49
CA MET A 117 -9.76 -0.61 -15.10
C MET A 117 -9.28 0.82 -14.84
N GLU A 118 -8.61 1.46 -15.80
CA GLU A 118 -8.21 2.87 -15.68
C GLU A 118 -9.41 3.83 -15.72
N ALA A 119 -10.42 3.54 -16.54
CA ALA A 119 -11.68 4.30 -16.53
C ALA A 119 -12.40 4.17 -15.18
N LEU A 120 -12.57 2.95 -14.66
CA LEU A 120 -13.18 2.71 -13.34
C LEU A 120 -12.40 3.38 -12.20
N LYS A 121 -11.07 3.45 -12.32
CA LYS A 121 -10.21 4.15 -11.35
C LYS A 121 -10.52 5.64 -11.31
N GLN A 122 -10.78 6.25 -12.46
CA GLN A 122 -11.14 7.65 -12.54
C GLN A 122 -12.51 7.89 -11.91
N GLU A 123 -13.52 7.06 -12.23
CA GLU A 123 -14.84 7.13 -11.62
C GLU A 123 -14.81 6.98 -10.08
N LEU A 124 -14.03 6.03 -9.56
CA LEU A 124 -13.87 5.84 -8.11
C LEU A 124 -13.22 7.06 -7.43
N LYS A 125 -12.24 7.67 -8.08
CA LYS A 125 -11.63 8.90 -7.56
C LYS A 125 -12.64 10.03 -7.51
N ASP A 126 -13.42 10.21 -8.57
CA ASP A 126 -14.43 11.26 -8.65
C ASP A 126 -15.52 11.04 -7.58
N LYS A 127 -15.98 9.79 -7.39
CA LYS A 127 -16.90 9.42 -6.29
C LYS A 127 -16.32 9.72 -4.91
N ILE A 128 -15.06 9.37 -4.65
CA ILE A 128 -14.40 9.68 -3.37
C ILE A 128 -14.36 11.18 -3.13
N VAL A 129 -14.03 11.97 -4.16
CA VAL A 129 -14.05 13.44 -4.08
C VAL A 129 -15.46 13.92 -3.73
N THR A 130 -16.48 13.52 -4.49
CA THR A 130 -17.88 13.91 -4.22
C THR A 130 -18.30 13.56 -2.79
N LEU A 131 -18.06 12.34 -2.33
CA LEU A 131 -18.43 11.90 -0.97
C LEU A 131 -17.66 12.68 0.12
N THR A 132 -16.40 13.00 -0.11
CA THR A 132 -15.56 13.74 0.85
C THR A 132 -16.01 15.20 1.00
N TYR A 133 -16.48 15.83 -0.09
CA TYR A 133 -16.97 17.22 -0.05
C TYR A 133 -18.48 17.35 0.21
N ALA A 134 -19.27 16.31 -0.06
CA ALA A 134 -20.68 16.26 0.31
C ALA A 134 -20.91 15.98 1.82
N SER A 135 -19.89 15.43 2.50
CA SER A 135 -19.91 15.17 3.95
C SER A 135 -19.32 16.31 4.79
N LYS A 136 -18.99 17.46 4.19
CA LYS A 136 -18.54 18.69 4.86
C LYS A 136 -19.68 19.70 4.94
#